data_AF-A0A933G8P4-F1
#
_entry.id   AF-A0A933G8P4-F1
#
_cell.length_a   1.000
_cell.length_b   1.000
_cell.length_c   1.000
_cell.angle_alpha   90.00
_cell.angle_beta   90.00
_cell.angle_gamma   90.00
#
_symmetry.space_group_name_H-M   'P 1'
#
loop_
_entity.id
_entity.type
_entity.pdbx_description
1 polymer ?
#
loop_
_entity_poly.entity_id
_entity_poly.type
_entity_poly.pdbx_seq_one_letter_code
_entity_poly.pdbx_strand_id
1 'polypeptide(L)'
;MLSSALPPVDGSHRIIGMWLGLGLMWAGIAGEAVGADRGALCADCHQAQGEQLANSVHAAAGIDCRACHGGASSYPVAPAMMNRYRAAAEAAALRVRASESRTASQPYTDRFDHGPDFKGKAARRDIPERCGTCHSDVARMNPYGLATDQWAQYKLSGHGRALYEQGNDRVAVCTDCHGIHEIRQPKDSASSVYPSNIPATCGRCHADPEAMRGSGRSPHVVEEYRDSVHGRGLLEQGDTGMPTCATCHGSHSAIPPGFRDVGHVCGRCHQQEEKHFLESVHAKFDGFPRCVVCHTRRVDLRDHRITKMIGSPDAMEKTAAAVAATMPAATFDDPAALAAFNAKHEPPVERFGLLCQRCHNATRGVGHRMFFGDLDQQAVHRGDEIYSLVRRSELRYGLTARRVNELQRGVLLLKDEAMMLEELRTMVVGLGPLQHTLDPKKIGEAVAAFDAQAAQIDQSLDSKVKALRLRYWALIPMWAFVAVFVGALWTKYQQLKAAMVIHAPSEHGR
;
A
#
# COMPACT_ATOMS: atom_id res chain seq x y z
N MET A 1 39.01 -17.45 -7.28
CA MET A 1 40.11 -17.23 -6.32
C MET A 1 39.55 -16.43 -5.14
N LEU A 2 39.77 -16.98 -3.95
CA LEU A 2 39.51 -16.45 -2.59
C LEU A 2 38.04 -16.22 -2.17
N SER A 3 37.48 -17.34 -1.70
CA SER A 3 36.42 -17.46 -0.71
C SER A 3 37.02 -17.44 0.70
N SER A 4 36.36 -16.83 1.68
CA SER A 4 36.66 -17.02 3.11
C SER A 4 35.37 -17.44 3.85
N ALA A 5 35.29 -18.74 4.13
CA ALA A 5 34.27 -19.39 4.94
C ALA A 5 34.60 -19.30 6.44
N LEU A 6 33.58 -19.17 7.27
CA LEU A 6 33.61 -19.37 8.72
C LEU A 6 33.36 -20.86 9.05
N PRO A 7 33.97 -21.45 10.08
CA PRO A 7 33.67 -22.80 10.55
C PRO A 7 32.61 -22.84 11.68
N PRO A 8 31.98 -24.00 11.94
CA PRO A 8 30.89 -24.18 12.90
C PRO A 8 31.40 -24.61 14.28
N VAL A 9 30.55 -24.48 15.32
CA VAL A 9 30.79 -25.04 16.65
C VAL A 9 29.61 -25.94 17.04
N ASP A 10 29.95 -27.21 17.27
CA ASP A 10 29.13 -28.31 17.77
C ASP A 10 29.27 -28.42 19.31
N GLY A 11 28.35 -29.14 19.97
CA GLY A 11 28.70 -29.89 21.18
C GLY A 11 27.79 -29.70 22.39
N SER A 12 26.78 -30.57 22.48
CA SER A 12 26.00 -30.91 23.67
C SER A 12 26.83 -31.38 24.88
N HIS A 13 26.40 -31.04 26.12
CA HIS A 13 26.46 -31.95 27.27
C HIS A 13 25.32 -31.69 28.29
N ARG A 14 24.55 -32.74 28.55
CA ARG A 14 23.60 -32.91 29.67
C ARG A 14 24.37 -33.36 30.92
N ILE A 15 24.04 -32.83 32.10
CA ILE A 15 24.11 -33.59 33.38
C ILE A 15 22.89 -33.25 34.24
N ILE A 16 22.32 -34.32 34.80
CA ILE A 16 21.13 -34.49 35.63
C ILE A 16 21.42 -34.09 37.08
N GLY A 17 20.44 -33.52 37.79
CA GLY A 17 20.53 -33.27 39.23
C GLY A 17 19.20 -32.87 39.86
N MET A 18 18.37 -33.87 40.14
CA MET A 18 17.09 -33.83 40.85
C MET A 18 17.29 -33.48 42.34
N TRP A 19 16.54 -32.53 42.91
CA TRP A 19 16.12 -32.55 44.33
C TRP A 19 14.81 -31.77 44.55
N LEU A 20 13.96 -32.39 45.37
CA LEU A 20 12.62 -32.02 45.78
C LEU A 20 12.59 -30.83 46.76
N GLY A 21 11.51 -30.05 46.67
CA GLY A 21 10.71 -29.60 47.81
C GLY A 21 11.32 -28.53 48.73
N LEU A 22 10.69 -27.35 48.74
CA LEU A 22 9.88 -26.91 49.88
C LEU A 22 9.15 -25.62 49.48
N GLY A 23 7.84 -25.60 49.66
CA GLY A 23 7.06 -24.37 49.59
C GLY A 23 7.44 -23.43 50.73
N LEU A 24 7.47 -22.14 50.43
CA LEU A 24 7.33 -21.07 51.42
C LEU A 24 6.68 -19.88 50.73
N MET A 25 5.38 -19.77 51.00
CA MET A 25 4.64 -18.57 51.36
C MET A 25 4.85 -17.31 50.53
N TRP A 26 3.74 -16.96 49.87
CA TRP A 26 3.34 -15.59 49.58
C TRP A 26 3.76 -14.62 50.69
N ALA A 27 4.66 -13.71 50.37
CA ALA A 27 4.74 -12.41 51.00
C ALA A 27 4.45 -11.38 49.92
N GLY A 28 3.27 -10.76 50.02
CA GLY A 28 2.96 -9.58 49.23
C GLY A 28 4.04 -8.54 49.48
N ILE A 29 4.65 -8.07 48.40
CA ILE A 29 5.45 -6.84 48.43
C ILE A 29 4.43 -5.72 48.55
N ALA A 30 3.98 -5.49 49.78
CA ALA A 30 3.49 -4.21 50.23
C ALA A 30 4.59 -3.18 49.92
N GLY A 31 4.17 -2.04 49.37
CA GLY A 31 5.05 -0.98 48.89
C GLY A 31 6.23 -0.73 49.82
N GLU A 32 7.43 -0.82 49.25
CA GLU A 32 8.63 -0.32 49.91
C GLU A 32 8.41 1.16 50.20
N ALA A 33 8.43 1.47 51.50
CA ALA A 33 8.44 2.83 51.99
C ALA A 33 9.60 3.59 51.33
N VAL A 34 9.25 4.64 50.61
CA VAL A 34 10.16 5.59 49.98
C VAL A 34 11.16 6.07 51.04
N GLY A 35 12.42 5.68 50.88
CA GLY A 35 13.54 6.21 51.66
C GLY A 35 13.58 7.73 51.54
N ALA A 36 13.51 8.40 52.69
CA ALA A 36 13.59 9.84 52.82
C ALA A 36 15.03 10.30 52.54
N ASP A 37 15.36 10.61 51.27
CA ASP A 37 16.38 11.61 50.91
C ASP A 37 16.47 11.95 49.41
N ARG A 38 15.82 11.18 48.51
CA ARG A 38 16.08 11.31 47.05
C ARG A 38 15.43 12.52 46.33
N GLY A 39 14.79 13.43 47.05
CA GLY A 39 13.97 14.51 46.47
C GLY A 39 12.84 13.98 45.57
N ALA A 40 11.93 14.87 45.13
CA ALA A 40 10.87 14.55 44.20
C ALA A 40 11.37 14.68 42.75
N LEU A 41 11.20 13.64 41.95
CA LEU A 41 11.46 13.66 40.51
C LEU A 41 10.26 14.22 39.75
N CYS A 42 10.45 14.63 38.49
CA CYS A 42 9.37 15.13 37.65
C CYS A 42 8.19 14.13 37.55
N ALA A 43 8.50 12.84 37.35
CA ALA A 43 7.49 11.78 37.22
C ALA A 43 6.75 11.47 38.54
N ASP A 44 7.30 11.84 39.70
CA ASP A 44 6.63 11.62 40.98
C ASP A 44 5.38 12.51 41.13
N CYS A 45 5.36 13.66 40.44
CA CYS A 45 4.23 14.61 40.36
C CYS A 45 3.50 14.57 39.00
N HIS A 46 4.21 14.28 37.91
CA HIS A 46 3.68 14.25 36.54
C HIS A 46 3.64 12.81 35.99
N GLN A 47 2.92 11.94 36.70
CA GLN A 47 2.93 10.50 36.44
C GLN A 47 2.54 10.16 35.00
N ALA A 48 1.46 10.73 34.48
CA ALA A 48 1.01 10.49 33.11
C ALA A 48 2.07 10.88 32.07
N GLN A 49 2.77 12.00 32.26
CA GLN A 49 3.86 12.41 31.37
C GLN A 49 5.09 11.52 31.54
N GLY A 50 5.37 11.06 32.75
CA GLY A 50 6.44 10.10 33.05
C GLY A 50 6.21 8.75 32.35
N GLU A 51 4.99 8.21 32.43
CA GLU A 51 4.58 6.97 31.75
C GLU A 51 4.65 7.11 30.23
N GLN A 52 4.17 8.22 29.69
CA GLN A 52 4.29 8.52 28.26
C GLN A 52 5.75 8.58 27.80
N LEU A 53 6.59 9.30 28.56
CA LEU A 53 8.01 9.43 28.25
C LEU A 53 8.73 8.09 28.30
N ALA A 54 8.43 7.25 29.28
CA ALA A 54 9.01 5.91 29.41
C ALA A 54 8.81 5.03 28.17
N ASN A 55 7.70 5.24 27.43
CA ASN A 55 7.39 4.52 26.19
C ASN A 55 7.94 5.20 24.92
N SER A 56 8.68 6.31 25.06
CA SER A 56 9.19 7.07 23.92
C SER A 56 10.57 6.63 23.46
N VAL A 57 10.89 6.94 22.20
CA VAL A 57 12.24 6.79 21.65
C VAL A 57 13.28 7.65 22.35
N HIS A 58 12.84 8.74 22.99
CA HIS A 58 13.71 9.64 23.74
C HIS A 58 14.14 9.02 25.06
N ALA A 59 13.23 8.36 25.81
CA ALA A 59 13.62 7.64 27.01
C ALA A 59 14.60 6.48 26.69
N ALA A 60 14.36 5.76 25.60
CA ALA A 60 15.29 4.73 25.12
C ALA A 60 16.69 5.28 24.79
N ALA A 61 16.79 6.56 24.42
CA ALA A 61 18.03 7.28 24.17
C ALA A 61 18.61 7.97 25.43
N GLY A 62 18.06 7.73 26.62
CA GLY A 62 18.49 8.35 27.87
C GLY A 62 18.13 9.83 28.00
N ILE A 63 17.18 10.32 27.20
CA ILE A 63 16.70 11.71 27.24
C ILE A 63 15.57 11.80 28.26
N ASP A 64 15.75 12.66 29.26
CA ASP A 64 14.79 12.90 30.33
C ASP A 64 13.99 14.21 30.13
N CYS A 65 13.08 14.50 31.06
CA CYS A 65 12.25 15.70 31.02
C CYS A 65 13.08 17.00 30.94
N ARG A 66 14.28 17.03 31.53
CA ARG A 66 15.11 18.23 31.66
C ARG A 66 15.80 18.58 30.36
N ALA A 67 16.08 17.60 29.51
CA ALA A 67 16.58 17.86 28.16
C ALA A 67 15.65 18.79 27.37
N CYS A 68 14.34 18.68 27.61
CA CYS A 68 13.34 19.55 26.99
C CYS A 68 12.91 20.70 27.88
N HIS A 69 12.70 20.51 29.18
CA HIS A 69 12.11 21.53 30.05
C HIS A 69 13.13 22.26 30.94
N GLY A 70 14.38 21.83 31.01
CA GLY A 70 15.32 22.33 32.01
C GLY A 70 14.93 21.94 33.44
N GLY A 71 15.35 22.75 34.41
CA GLY A 71 15.07 22.54 35.84
C GLY A 71 16.00 21.55 36.54
N ALA A 72 15.78 21.41 37.85
CA ALA A 72 16.61 20.58 38.72
C ALA A 72 16.39 19.08 38.50
N SER A 73 17.38 18.25 38.86
CA SER A 73 17.29 16.77 38.84
C SER A 73 16.28 16.22 39.85
N SER A 74 16.05 16.95 40.94
CA SER A 74 15.12 16.62 42.00
C SER A 74 14.71 17.88 42.74
N TYR A 75 13.50 17.89 43.30
CA TYR A 75 12.99 19.02 44.07
C TYR A 75 12.79 18.64 45.54
N PRO A 76 13.14 19.52 46.50
CA PRO A 76 12.90 19.27 47.91
C PRO A 76 11.41 19.43 48.22
N VAL A 77 10.63 18.36 48.11
CA VAL A 77 9.20 18.36 48.39
C VAL A 77 8.91 17.41 49.55
N ALA A 78 8.28 17.92 50.61
CA ALA A 78 7.88 17.10 51.75
C ALA A 78 6.83 16.05 51.34
N PRO A 79 6.87 14.81 51.88
CA PRO A 79 5.93 13.75 51.52
C PRO A 79 4.45 14.13 51.66
N ALA A 80 4.09 14.91 52.68
CA ALA A 80 2.73 15.40 52.88
C ALA A 80 2.28 16.35 51.75
N MET A 81 3.20 17.16 51.23
CA MET A 81 2.94 18.07 50.12
C MET A 81 2.84 17.31 48.78
N MET A 82 3.66 16.28 48.58
CA MET A 82 3.56 15.37 47.43
C MET A 82 2.18 14.73 47.32
N ASN A 83 1.64 14.22 48.43
CA ASN A 83 0.31 13.60 48.44
C ASN A 83 -0.80 14.61 48.08
N ARG A 84 -0.67 15.86 48.54
CA ARG A 84 -1.60 16.95 48.16
C ARG A 84 -1.54 17.25 46.66
N TYR A 85 -0.34 17.32 46.08
CA TYR A 85 -0.21 17.56 44.64
C TYR A 85 -0.74 16.41 43.78
N ARG A 86 -0.55 15.15 44.20
CA ARG A 86 -1.12 13.98 43.50
C ARG A 86 -2.64 13.99 43.52
N ALA A 87 -3.24 14.18 44.70
CA ALA A 87 -4.70 14.27 44.83
C ALA A 87 -5.29 15.45 44.01
N ALA A 88 -4.58 16.58 43.97
CA ALA A 88 -4.95 17.73 43.14
C ALA A 88 -4.90 17.41 41.64
N ALA A 89 -3.86 16.71 41.18
CA ALA A 89 -3.70 16.31 39.78
C ALA A 89 -4.77 15.30 39.34
N GLU A 90 -5.07 14.31 40.17
CA GLU A 90 -6.15 13.33 39.92
C GLU A 90 -7.53 14.02 39.85
N ALA A 91 -7.82 14.92 40.80
CA ALA A 91 -9.05 15.69 40.80
C ALA A 91 -9.17 16.59 39.56
N ALA A 92 -8.07 17.16 39.07
CA ALA A 92 -8.04 17.94 37.83
C ALA A 92 -8.27 17.05 36.60
N ALA A 93 -7.66 15.87 36.54
CA ALA A 93 -7.86 14.92 35.45
C ALA A 93 -9.33 14.44 35.35
N LEU A 94 -9.99 14.21 36.48
CA LEU A 94 -11.42 13.88 36.55
C LEU A 94 -12.32 15.02 36.05
N ARG A 95 -11.97 16.27 36.35
CA ARG A 95 -12.72 17.46 35.87
C ARG A 95 -12.57 17.68 34.37
N VAL A 96 -11.37 17.49 33.80
CA VAL A 96 -11.13 17.62 32.35
C VAL A 96 -11.92 16.56 31.57
N ARG A 97 -12.11 15.35 32.13
CA ARG A 97 -12.98 14.31 31.54
C ARG A 97 -14.47 14.66 31.60
N ALA A 98 -14.86 15.59 32.46
CA ALA A 98 -16.26 16.00 32.66
C ALA A 98 -16.66 17.28 31.91
N SER A 99 -15.73 18.00 31.25
CA SER A 99 -16.04 19.24 30.53
C SER A 99 -15.49 19.24 29.10
N GLU A 100 -16.36 19.33 28.09
CA GLU A 100 -16.00 19.53 26.67
C GLU A 100 -15.45 20.93 26.35
N SER A 101 -15.12 21.75 27.35
CA SER A 101 -14.74 23.15 27.17
C SER A 101 -13.23 23.36 27.26
N ARG A 102 -12.63 23.85 26.16
CA ARG A 102 -11.21 24.23 26.02
C ARG A 102 -10.85 25.56 26.71
N THR A 103 -11.57 25.99 27.73
CA THR A 103 -11.28 27.27 28.39
C THR A 103 -11.55 27.18 29.89
N ALA A 104 -10.51 26.86 30.66
CA ALA A 104 -10.37 27.30 32.05
C ALA A 104 -8.97 26.96 32.59
N SER A 105 -7.99 27.83 32.33
CA SER A 105 -6.88 27.99 33.27
C SER A 105 -7.42 28.69 34.52
N GLN A 106 -8.11 27.96 35.40
CA GLN A 106 -8.36 28.49 36.74
C GLN A 106 -7.02 28.58 37.49
N PRO A 107 -6.76 29.68 38.21
CA PRO A 107 -5.51 29.89 38.92
C PRO A 107 -5.47 28.96 40.13
N TYR A 108 -4.65 27.92 40.06
CA TYR A 108 -4.27 27.18 41.27
C TYR A 108 -3.38 28.11 42.11
N THR A 109 -3.82 28.42 43.33
CA THR A 109 -3.10 29.26 44.30
C THR A 109 -1.85 28.59 44.86
N ASP A 110 -1.66 27.28 44.62
CA ASP A 110 -0.47 26.50 44.98
C ASP A 110 0.27 26.01 43.73
N ARG A 111 0.72 26.91 42.85
CA ARG A 111 1.65 26.53 41.78
C ARG A 111 3.00 26.20 42.39
N PHE A 112 3.42 24.95 42.29
CA PHE A 112 4.77 24.54 42.65
C PHE A 112 5.78 25.33 41.81
N ASP A 113 6.70 26.02 42.48
CA ASP A 113 7.77 26.75 41.80
C ASP A 113 8.87 25.76 41.39
N HIS A 114 9.09 25.65 40.08
CA HIS A 114 10.09 24.76 39.50
C HIS A 114 11.47 25.45 39.38
N GLY A 115 11.59 26.66 39.89
CA GLY A 115 12.80 27.46 39.84
C GLY A 115 13.04 28.11 38.46
N PRO A 116 14.06 28.97 38.37
CA PRO A 116 14.32 29.80 37.19
C PRO A 116 14.80 29.01 35.97
N ASP A 117 15.40 27.83 36.16
CA ASP A 117 15.93 27.01 35.07
C ASP A 117 14.85 26.18 34.36
N PHE A 118 13.63 26.14 34.91
CA PHE A 118 12.51 25.43 34.31
C PHE A 118 11.82 26.29 33.25
N LYS A 119 11.93 25.85 32.00
CA LYS A 119 11.42 26.54 30.80
C LYS A 119 9.92 26.34 30.57
N GLY A 120 9.28 25.44 31.31
CA GLY A 120 7.85 25.16 31.20
C GLY A 120 7.42 24.66 29.81
N LYS A 121 6.13 24.84 29.51
CA LYS A 121 5.54 24.50 28.22
C LYS A 121 5.99 25.53 27.18
N ALA A 122 6.68 25.08 26.14
CA ALA A 122 7.12 25.93 25.05
C ALA A 122 5.93 26.58 24.32
N ALA A 123 6.09 27.84 23.88
CA ALA A 123 5.14 28.44 22.96
C ALA A 123 5.18 27.70 21.62
N ARG A 124 4.07 27.66 20.88
CA ARG A 124 3.99 26.89 19.63
C ARG A 124 5.08 27.29 18.62
N ARG A 125 5.37 28.59 18.52
CA ARG A 125 6.43 29.16 17.66
C ARG A 125 7.84 28.62 17.98
N ASP A 126 8.09 28.24 19.24
CA ASP A 126 9.42 27.84 19.72
C ASP A 126 9.62 26.32 19.68
N ILE A 127 8.55 25.54 19.48
CA ILE A 127 8.61 24.07 19.43
C ILE A 127 9.56 23.57 18.33
N PRO A 128 9.51 24.06 17.08
CA PRO A 128 10.38 23.53 16.03
C PRO A 128 11.87 23.76 16.32
N GLU A 129 12.22 24.92 16.86
CA GLU A 129 13.60 25.22 17.25
C GLU A 129 14.05 24.31 18.40
N ARG A 130 13.19 24.09 19.41
CA ARG A 130 13.50 23.18 20.53
C ARG A 130 13.79 21.76 20.04
N CYS A 131 12.97 21.21 19.16
CA CYS A 131 13.25 19.91 18.53
C CYS A 131 14.55 19.97 17.71
N GLY A 132 14.75 21.06 16.97
CA GLY A 132 15.90 21.31 16.12
C GLY A 132 17.24 21.34 16.86
N THR A 133 17.28 21.71 18.15
CA THR A 133 18.52 21.70 18.96
C THR A 133 19.22 20.34 18.99
N CYS A 134 18.45 19.25 18.85
CA CYS A 134 18.97 17.89 18.79
C CYS A 134 18.83 17.32 17.37
N HIS A 135 17.67 17.49 16.74
CA HIS A 135 17.37 16.91 15.43
C HIS A 135 18.04 17.62 14.24
N SER A 136 18.80 18.69 14.48
CA SER A 136 19.65 19.33 13.48
C SER A 136 21.15 19.14 13.76
N ASP A 137 21.50 18.42 14.83
CA ASP A 137 22.88 18.13 15.22
C ASP A 137 23.31 16.79 14.63
N VAL A 138 24.25 16.84 13.69
CA VAL A 138 24.80 15.65 13.00
C VAL A 138 25.48 14.71 13.98
N ALA A 139 26.30 15.23 14.91
CA ALA A 139 27.01 14.39 15.87
C ALA A 139 26.03 13.65 16.78
N ARG A 140 24.93 14.31 17.16
CA ARG A 140 23.90 13.72 18.02
C ARG A 140 23.00 12.73 17.28
N MET A 141 22.64 12.98 16.02
CA MET A 141 21.70 12.17 15.25
C MET A 141 22.33 11.02 14.46
N ASN A 142 23.61 11.13 14.10
CA ASN A 142 24.32 10.12 13.31
C ASN A 142 24.29 8.71 13.93
N PRO A 143 24.46 8.52 15.26
CA PRO A 143 24.34 7.20 15.89
C PRO A 143 22.99 6.51 15.68
N TYR A 144 21.94 7.29 15.41
CA TYR A 144 20.58 6.80 15.16
C TYR A 144 20.24 6.69 13.67
N GLY A 145 21.16 7.06 12.77
CA GLY A 145 20.93 7.09 11.33
C GLY A 145 19.83 8.08 10.91
N LEU A 146 19.61 9.15 11.68
CA LEU A 146 18.57 10.13 11.42
C LEU A 146 19.12 11.32 10.61
N ALA A 147 18.36 11.75 9.62
CA ALA A 147 18.66 12.97 8.86
C ALA A 147 18.49 14.23 9.73
N THR A 148 19.31 15.25 9.48
CA THR A 148 19.41 16.47 10.30
C THR A 148 18.92 17.74 9.61
N ASP A 149 18.41 17.63 8.40
CA ASP A 149 17.88 18.74 7.62
C ASP A 149 16.38 18.99 7.88
N GLN A 150 15.74 18.20 8.75
CA GLN A 150 14.29 18.24 8.98
C GLN A 150 13.78 19.60 9.48
N TRP A 151 14.54 20.27 10.34
CA TRP A 151 14.19 21.63 10.78
C TRP A 151 14.32 22.64 9.64
N ALA A 152 15.34 22.50 8.78
CA ALA A 152 15.50 23.35 7.60
C ALA A 152 14.35 23.12 6.59
N GLN A 153 14.01 21.86 6.32
CA GLN A 153 12.87 21.48 5.49
C GLN A 153 11.55 22.04 6.05
N TYR A 154 11.34 21.95 7.36
CA TYR A 154 10.16 22.51 8.03
C TYR A 154 10.07 24.03 7.86
N LYS A 155 11.18 24.77 8.02
CA LYS A 155 11.18 26.23 7.83
C LYS A 155 10.78 26.64 6.41
N LEU A 156 11.13 25.83 5.41
CA LEU A 156 10.73 26.03 4.01
C LEU A 156 9.29 25.57 3.70
N SER A 157 8.67 24.78 4.59
CA SER A 157 7.31 24.29 4.42
C SER A 157 6.26 25.40 4.48
N GLY A 158 5.07 25.13 3.93
CA GLY A 158 3.92 26.02 4.12
C GLY A 158 3.54 26.20 5.60
N HIS A 159 3.75 25.17 6.44
CA HIS A 159 3.52 25.26 7.87
C HIS A 159 4.54 26.18 8.56
N GLY A 160 5.83 25.99 8.31
CA GLY A 160 6.91 26.79 8.90
C GLY A 160 6.85 28.25 8.47
N ARG A 161 6.59 28.52 7.19
CA ARG A 161 6.41 29.89 6.69
C ARG A 161 5.21 30.57 7.32
N ALA A 162 4.07 29.88 7.44
CA ALA A 162 2.90 30.44 8.13
C ALA A 162 3.18 30.71 9.62
N LEU A 163 3.92 29.83 10.30
CA LEU A 163 4.27 30.01 11.71
C LEU A 163 5.21 31.22 11.91
N TYR A 164 6.28 31.31 11.12
CA TYR A 164 7.35 32.29 11.34
C TYR A 164 7.13 33.62 10.62
N GLU A 165 6.66 33.61 9.36
CA GLU A 165 6.46 34.80 8.54
C GLU A 165 5.08 35.45 8.81
N GLN A 166 4.04 34.65 9.02
CA GLN A 166 2.66 35.14 9.19
C GLN A 166 2.20 35.17 10.66
N GLY A 167 3.00 34.61 11.58
CA GLY A 167 2.64 34.52 12.99
C GLY A 167 1.43 33.62 13.27
N ASN A 168 1.09 32.71 12.35
CA ASN A 168 -0.05 31.83 12.46
C ASN A 168 0.30 30.61 13.31
N ASP A 169 -0.09 30.62 14.58
CA ASP A 169 0.17 29.53 15.53
C ASP A 169 -0.77 28.32 15.38
N ARG A 170 -1.79 28.42 14.51
CA ARG A 170 -2.74 27.33 14.23
C ARG A 170 -2.22 26.29 13.26
N VAL A 171 -1.05 26.51 12.67
CA VAL A 171 -0.42 25.56 11.74
C VAL A 171 0.33 24.46 12.49
N ALA A 172 0.61 23.37 11.77
CA ALA A 172 1.30 22.22 12.33
C ALA A 172 2.76 22.54 12.71
N VAL A 173 3.18 22.06 13.87
CA VAL A 173 4.56 22.00 14.35
C VAL A 173 4.94 20.54 14.61
N CYS A 174 6.21 20.28 14.96
CA CYS A 174 6.75 18.94 15.14
C CYS A 174 5.87 18.05 16.02
N THR A 175 5.36 18.60 17.12
CA THR A 175 4.58 17.85 18.11
C THR A 175 3.18 17.49 17.65
N ASP A 176 2.62 18.19 16.67
CA ASP A 176 1.30 17.81 16.16
C ASP A 176 1.42 16.49 15.41
N CYS A 177 2.48 16.30 14.61
CA CYS A 177 2.71 15.05 13.88
C CYS A 177 3.32 13.94 14.74
N HIS A 178 4.32 14.24 15.58
CA HIS A 178 5.09 13.23 16.31
C HIS A 178 4.63 12.96 17.75
N GLY A 179 3.74 13.79 18.29
CA GLY A 179 3.43 13.77 19.72
C GLY A 179 4.45 14.56 20.54
N ILE A 180 4.32 14.48 21.88
CA ILE A 180 5.13 15.29 22.81
C ILE A 180 5.95 14.38 23.73
N HIS A 181 5.28 13.66 24.63
CA HIS A 181 5.94 12.79 25.60
C HIS A 181 5.99 11.34 25.15
N GLU A 182 5.11 10.89 24.25
CA GLU A 182 5.10 9.51 23.73
C GLU A 182 5.53 9.47 22.26
N ILE A 183 6.69 10.05 21.95
CA ILE A 183 7.22 10.08 20.58
C ILE A 183 7.72 8.68 20.23
N ARG A 184 7.13 8.07 19.20
CA ARG A 184 7.43 6.71 18.72
C ARG A 184 8.22 6.72 17.41
N GLN A 185 8.95 5.64 17.12
CA GLN A 185 9.65 5.51 15.83
C GLN A 185 8.65 5.45 14.68
N PRO A 186 8.97 5.99 13.48
CA PRO A 186 8.06 5.90 12.33
C PRO A 186 7.72 4.48 11.87
N LYS A 187 8.52 3.48 12.26
CA LYS A 187 8.29 2.06 11.96
C LYS A 187 7.40 1.36 12.99
N ASP A 188 7.11 1.98 14.12
CA ASP A 188 6.15 1.47 15.11
C ASP A 188 4.72 1.73 14.60
N SER A 189 3.90 0.69 14.49
CA SER A 189 2.50 0.79 14.04
C SER A 189 1.63 1.68 14.91
N ALA A 190 2.00 1.91 16.18
CA ALA A 190 1.33 2.85 17.07
C ALA A 190 1.78 4.30 16.89
N SER A 191 2.83 4.55 16.08
CA SER A 191 3.27 5.91 15.76
C SER A 191 2.26 6.61 14.86
N SER A 192 1.97 7.88 15.17
CA SER A 192 1.14 8.75 14.33
C SER A 192 1.72 8.95 12.92
N VAL A 193 3.03 8.78 12.76
CA VAL A 193 3.72 8.90 11.47
C VAL A 193 4.05 7.55 10.83
N TYR A 194 3.47 6.46 11.32
CA TYR A 194 3.48 5.18 10.62
C TYR A 194 2.70 5.27 9.29
N PRO A 195 3.13 4.60 8.20
CA PRO A 195 2.54 4.81 6.87
C PRO A 195 1.01 4.81 6.81
N SER A 196 0.34 3.81 7.38
CA SER A 196 -1.13 3.73 7.38
C SER A 196 -1.82 4.78 8.28
N ASN A 197 -1.08 5.38 9.22
CA ASN A 197 -1.59 6.40 10.13
C ASN A 197 -1.41 7.82 9.57
N ILE A 198 -0.51 8.03 8.60
CA ILE A 198 -0.23 9.35 8.00
C ILE A 198 -1.50 10.03 7.48
N PRO A 199 -2.40 9.38 6.71
CA PRO A 199 -3.62 10.03 6.23
C PRO A 199 -4.51 10.55 7.38
N ALA A 200 -4.61 9.81 8.48
CA ALA A 200 -5.36 10.22 9.66
C ALA A 200 -4.65 11.38 10.40
N THR A 201 -3.32 11.31 10.52
CA THR A 201 -2.47 12.34 11.13
C THR A 201 -2.60 13.67 10.41
N CYS A 202 -2.52 13.69 9.07
CA CYS A 202 -2.74 14.87 8.25
C CYS A 202 -4.20 15.32 8.30
N GLY A 203 -5.14 14.38 8.30
CA GLY A 203 -6.58 14.64 8.29
C GLY A 203 -7.13 15.34 9.53
N ARG A 204 -6.41 15.32 10.66
CA ARG A 204 -6.76 16.16 11.83
C ARG A 204 -6.90 17.64 11.50
N CYS A 205 -6.22 18.12 10.45
CA CYS A 205 -6.37 19.49 9.95
C CYS A 205 -6.80 19.51 8.48
N HIS A 206 -6.22 18.68 7.62
CA HIS A 206 -6.50 18.69 6.18
C HIS A 206 -7.84 18.05 5.78
N ALA A 207 -8.56 17.44 6.73
CA ALA A 207 -9.96 17.04 6.55
C ALA A 207 -10.94 17.91 7.34
N ASP A 208 -10.45 18.94 8.05
CA ASP A 208 -11.26 19.83 8.88
C ASP A 208 -11.48 21.18 8.18
N PRO A 209 -12.73 21.50 7.77
CA PRO A 209 -13.07 22.78 7.15
C PRO A 209 -12.73 24.00 8.02
N GLU A 210 -12.78 23.87 9.35
CA GLU A 210 -12.45 24.94 10.28
C GLU A 210 -10.94 25.21 10.28
N ALA A 211 -10.12 24.17 10.42
CA ALA A 211 -8.67 24.29 10.34
C ALA A 211 -8.19 24.79 8.97
N MET A 212 -8.87 24.41 7.88
CA MET A 212 -8.52 24.84 6.51
C MET A 212 -9.09 26.19 6.10
N ARG A 213 -9.95 26.81 6.92
CA ARG A 213 -10.60 28.07 6.61
C ARG A 213 -9.57 29.17 6.32
N GLY A 214 -9.72 29.85 5.18
CA GLY A 214 -8.81 30.93 4.77
C GLY A 214 -7.46 30.48 4.20
N SER A 215 -7.16 29.18 4.17
CA SER A 215 -5.92 28.65 3.59
C SER A 215 -5.92 28.60 2.05
N GLY A 216 -7.09 28.69 1.43
CA GLY A 216 -7.28 28.46 -0.01
C GLY A 216 -7.15 26.99 -0.43
N ARG A 217 -7.08 26.06 0.53
CA ARG A 217 -6.95 24.60 0.29
C ARG A 217 -8.28 23.89 0.53
N SER A 218 -8.49 22.79 -0.20
CA SER A 218 -9.67 21.94 -0.05
C SER A 218 -9.59 21.13 1.26
N PRO A 219 -10.67 21.03 2.05
CA PRO A 219 -10.76 20.09 3.17
C PRO A 219 -11.10 18.66 2.73
N HIS A 220 -11.26 18.39 1.42
CA HIS A 220 -11.61 17.06 0.91
C HIS A 220 -10.39 16.20 0.52
N VAL A 221 -9.17 16.71 0.69
CA VAL A 221 -7.96 16.04 0.16
C VAL A 221 -7.73 14.65 0.75
N VAL A 222 -8.13 14.42 2.01
CA VAL A 222 -7.99 13.10 2.65
C VAL A 222 -9.00 12.09 2.11
N GLU A 223 -10.22 12.53 1.85
CA GLU A 223 -11.26 11.71 1.21
C GLU A 223 -10.84 11.35 -0.22
N GLU A 224 -10.37 12.33 -1.00
CA GLU A 224 -9.85 12.10 -2.35
C GLU A 224 -8.66 11.15 -2.38
N TYR A 225 -7.73 11.30 -1.42
CA TYR A 225 -6.60 10.38 -1.28
C TYR A 225 -7.09 8.96 -0.95
N ARG A 226 -8.04 8.78 -0.02
CA ARG A 226 -8.62 7.47 0.30
C ARG A 226 -9.23 6.80 -0.94
N ASP A 227 -9.91 7.59 -1.77
CA ASP A 227 -10.50 7.15 -3.03
C ASP A 227 -9.47 6.90 -4.16
N SER A 228 -8.21 7.25 -3.95
CA SER A 228 -7.13 7.02 -4.91
C SER A 228 -6.67 5.57 -4.90
N VAL A 229 -5.96 5.15 -5.95
CA VAL A 229 -5.33 3.82 -6.00
C VAL A 229 -4.27 3.63 -4.90
N HIS A 230 -3.54 4.69 -4.55
CA HIS A 230 -2.54 4.65 -3.47
C HIS A 230 -3.21 4.55 -2.10
N GLY A 231 -4.28 5.32 -1.86
CA GLY A 231 -5.01 5.30 -0.60
C GLY A 231 -5.70 3.97 -0.34
N ARG A 232 -6.36 3.40 -1.36
CA ARG A 232 -6.93 2.05 -1.25
C ARG A 232 -5.86 0.98 -1.01
N GLY A 233 -4.76 1.02 -1.74
CA GLY A 233 -3.64 0.10 -1.51
C GLY A 233 -3.10 0.19 -0.08
N LEU A 234 -2.89 1.41 0.43
CA LEU A 234 -2.37 1.62 1.78
C LEU A 234 -3.37 1.22 2.88
N LEU A 235 -4.63 1.65 2.76
CA LEU A 235 -5.60 1.61 3.85
C LEU A 235 -6.50 0.38 3.81
N GLU A 236 -6.85 -0.11 2.62
CA GLU A 236 -7.73 -1.27 2.46
C GLU A 236 -6.92 -2.57 2.31
N GLN A 237 -5.82 -2.52 1.56
CA GLN A 237 -4.97 -3.71 1.31
C GLN A 237 -3.82 -3.84 2.31
N GLY A 238 -3.56 -2.79 3.11
CA GLY A 238 -2.48 -2.78 4.11
C GLY A 238 -1.07 -2.73 3.50
N ASP A 239 -0.94 -2.35 2.22
CA ASP A 239 0.35 -2.25 1.56
C ASP A 239 1.07 -0.97 1.99
N THR A 240 1.95 -1.11 2.98
CA THR A 240 2.78 -0.01 3.50
C THR A 240 3.81 0.53 2.49
N GLY A 241 4.01 -0.15 1.35
CA GLY A 241 4.80 0.35 0.23
C GLY A 241 4.07 1.42 -0.59
N MET A 242 2.75 1.57 -0.41
CA MET A 242 1.96 2.54 -1.15
C MET A 242 2.29 3.98 -0.75
N PRO A 243 2.32 4.94 -1.71
CA PRO A 243 2.59 6.33 -1.42
C PRO A 243 1.61 6.96 -0.42
N THR A 244 2.15 7.69 0.55
CA THR A 244 1.40 8.48 1.54
C THR A 244 1.39 9.97 1.18
N CYS A 245 0.71 10.81 1.97
CA CYS A 245 0.78 12.27 1.83
C CYS A 245 2.23 12.77 1.84
N ALA A 246 3.06 12.23 2.74
CA ALA A 246 4.47 12.59 2.89
C ALA A 246 5.34 12.08 1.74
N THR A 247 4.92 11.03 1.02
CA THR A 247 5.68 10.51 -0.12
C THR A 247 5.71 11.52 -1.25
N CYS A 248 4.58 12.16 -1.57
CA CYS A 248 4.50 13.15 -2.64
C CYS A 248 4.92 14.56 -2.21
N HIS A 249 4.60 14.95 -0.97
CA HIS A 249 4.85 16.32 -0.47
C HIS A 249 6.16 16.48 0.31
N GLY A 250 6.83 15.37 0.64
CA GLY A 250 7.97 15.33 1.57
C GLY A 250 7.52 15.32 3.03
N SER A 251 8.25 14.59 3.88
CA SER A 251 7.87 14.33 5.28
C SER A 251 7.94 15.57 6.18
N HIS A 252 8.92 16.45 5.98
CA HIS A 252 9.09 17.67 6.81
C HIS A 252 8.93 18.96 6.00
N SER A 253 9.12 18.91 4.68
CA SER A 253 8.77 20.02 3.79
C SER A 253 7.26 20.14 3.58
N ALA A 254 6.53 19.03 3.43
CA ALA A 254 5.09 19.04 3.12
C ALA A 254 4.70 20.06 2.03
N ILE A 255 5.56 20.21 1.01
CA ILE A 255 5.41 21.19 -0.06
C ILE A 255 4.58 20.54 -1.18
N PRO A 256 3.49 21.19 -1.65
CA PRO A 256 2.82 20.79 -2.88
C PRO A 256 3.80 20.84 -4.06
N PRO A 257 4.06 19.71 -4.75
CA PRO A 257 4.94 19.73 -5.90
C PRO A 257 4.37 20.65 -6.98
N GLY A 258 5.24 21.44 -7.61
CA GLY A 258 4.86 22.25 -8.76
C GLY A 258 4.65 21.38 -10.00
N PHE A 259 4.05 21.98 -11.03
CA PHE A 259 3.82 21.34 -12.35
C PHE A 259 5.08 20.71 -12.96
N ARG A 260 6.25 21.32 -12.73
CA ARG A 260 7.54 20.85 -13.27
C ARG A 260 8.09 19.66 -12.48
N ASP A 261 7.88 19.62 -11.18
CA ASP A 261 8.51 18.66 -10.27
C ASP A 261 7.68 17.38 -10.09
N VAL A 262 6.37 17.44 -10.37
CA VAL A 262 5.45 16.31 -10.17
C VAL A 262 5.88 15.06 -10.95
N GLY A 263 6.50 15.23 -12.13
CA GLY A 263 7.01 14.12 -12.92
C GLY A 263 8.07 13.32 -12.18
N HIS A 264 9.01 14.00 -11.53
CA HIS A 264 10.06 13.37 -10.74
C HIS A 264 9.53 12.74 -9.44
N VAL A 265 8.46 13.31 -8.86
CA VAL A 265 7.82 12.72 -7.67
C VAL A 265 7.23 11.35 -8.00
N CYS A 266 6.46 11.26 -9.10
CA CYS A 266 5.87 10.01 -9.58
C CYS A 266 6.95 9.05 -10.12
N GLY A 267 7.91 9.59 -10.86
CA GLY A 267 8.97 8.87 -11.54
C GLY A 267 9.92 8.10 -10.64
N ARG A 268 10.00 8.42 -9.33
CA ARG A 268 10.77 7.59 -8.37
C ARG A 268 10.27 6.14 -8.32
N CYS A 269 8.97 5.92 -8.51
CA CYS A 269 8.36 4.60 -8.55
C CYS A 269 7.93 4.22 -9.99
N HIS A 270 7.33 5.15 -10.72
CA HIS A 270 6.82 4.97 -12.08
C HIS A 270 7.86 5.39 -13.14
N GLN A 271 9.05 4.79 -13.05
CA GLN A 271 10.21 5.18 -13.87
C GLN A 271 9.97 4.93 -15.36
N GLN A 272 9.28 3.84 -15.70
CA GLN A 272 9.01 3.49 -17.11
C GLN A 272 7.97 4.42 -17.71
N GLU A 273 6.93 4.76 -16.94
CA GLU A 273 5.90 5.71 -17.31
C GLU A 273 6.50 7.11 -17.51
N GLU A 274 7.37 7.57 -16.60
CA GLU A 274 8.08 8.86 -16.78
C GLU A 274 8.93 8.82 -18.05
N LYS A 275 9.72 7.76 -18.25
CA LYS A 275 10.56 7.61 -19.45
C LYS A 275 9.73 7.68 -20.73
N HIS A 276 8.64 6.92 -20.83
CA HIS A 276 7.80 6.91 -22.02
C HIS A 276 7.01 8.22 -22.19
N PHE A 277 6.56 8.84 -21.10
CA PHE A 277 5.94 10.15 -21.14
C PHE A 277 6.89 11.20 -21.73
N LEU A 278 8.18 11.16 -21.39
CA LEU A 278 9.20 12.07 -21.94
C LEU A 278 9.43 11.90 -23.45
N GLU A 279 9.05 10.76 -24.04
CA GLU A 279 9.06 10.55 -25.50
C GLU A 279 7.82 11.19 -26.19
N SER A 280 6.76 11.47 -25.43
CA SER A 280 5.47 11.94 -25.96
C SER A 280 5.50 13.39 -26.41
N VAL A 281 4.49 13.79 -27.19
CA VAL A 281 4.28 15.19 -27.60
C VAL A 281 4.03 16.12 -26.41
N HIS A 282 3.44 15.63 -25.32
CA HIS A 282 3.12 16.44 -24.14
C HIS A 282 4.36 16.86 -23.37
N ALA A 283 5.44 16.07 -23.40
CA ALA A 283 6.70 16.41 -22.75
C ALA A 283 7.42 17.62 -23.40
N LYS A 284 7.05 17.99 -24.64
CA LYS A 284 7.65 19.12 -25.37
C LYS A 284 7.15 20.49 -24.87
N PHE A 285 6.16 20.53 -23.98
CA PHE A 285 5.57 21.77 -23.48
C PHE A 285 5.99 22.03 -22.03
N ASP A 286 6.83 23.05 -21.82
CA ASP A 286 7.43 23.41 -20.51
C ASP A 286 6.43 23.73 -19.37
N GLY A 287 5.17 23.96 -19.70
CA GLY A 287 4.06 24.25 -18.77
C GLY A 287 3.02 23.14 -18.64
N PHE A 288 3.22 21.98 -19.27
CA PHE A 288 2.25 20.89 -19.20
C PHE A 288 2.27 20.22 -17.80
N PRO A 289 1.14 20.09 -17.10
CA PRO A 289 1.08 19.52 -15.73
C PRO A 289 1.41 18.02 -15.57
N ARG A 290 2.15 17.43 -16.52
CA ARG A 290 2.59 16.03 -16.57
C ARG A 290 1.50 15.02 -16.17
N CYS A 291 1.83 14.08 -15.29
CA CYS A 291 1.05 12.87 -15.01
C CYS A 291 -0.36 13.17 -14.50
N VAL A 292 -0.48 14.16 -13.60
CA VAL A 292 -1.72 14.41 -12.86
C VAL A 292 -2.83 15.03 -13.71
N VAL A 293 -2.54 15.61 -14.88
CA VAL A 293 -3.58 16.03 -15.85
C VAL A 293 -4.48 14.86 -16.23
N CYS A 294 -3.85 13.71 -16.43
CA CYS A 294 -4.49 12.51 -16.95
C CYS A 294 -4.96 11.59 -15.83
N HIS A 295 -4.21 11.52 -14.74
CA HIS A 295 -4.47 10.59 -13.63
C HIS A 295 -5.33 11.18 -12.50
N THR A 296 -5.92 12.36 -12.70
CA THR A 296 -6.86 12.97 -11.75
C THR A 296 -8.11 13.50 -12.46
N ARG A 297 -9.17 13.79 -11.71
CA ARG A 297 -10.41 14.33 -12.30
C ARG A 297 -10.29 15.81 -12.64
N ARG A 298 -9.40 16.54 -11.98
CA ARG A 298 -9.23 17.99 -12.18
C ARG A 298 -7.85 18.30 -12.73
N VAL A 299 -7.78 19.17 -13.72
CA VAL A 299 -6.52 19.59 -14.35
C VAL A 299 -5.69 20.57 -13.52
N ASP A 300 -6.09 20.90 -12.28
CA ASP A 300 -5.59 22.02 -11.48
C ASP A 300 -4.61 21.66 -10.34
N LEU A 301 -4.06 20.42 -10.34
CA LEU A 301 -3.22 19.83 -9.27
C LEU A 301 -3.88 19.69 -7.90
N ARG A 302 -5.16 20.05 -7.74
CA ARG A 302 -5.80 20.10 -6.42
C ARG A 302 -6.52 18.79 -6.06
N ASP A 303 -6.71 17.92 -7.03
CA ASP A 303 -7.36 16.62 -6.84
C ASP A 303 -6.35 15.55 -6.40
N HIS A 304 -6.59 14.96 -5.23
CA HIS A 304 -5.73 13.90 -4.68
C HIS A 304 -6.22 12.49 -5.07
N ARG A 305 -7.28 12.40 -5.88
CA ARG A 305 -7.81 11.12 -6.37
C ARG A 305 -7.03 10.63 -7.58
N ILE A 306 -5.85 10.06 -7.34
CA ILE A 306 -5.04 9.40 -8.38
C ILE A 306 -5.72 8.10 -8.85
N THR A 307 -5.91 7.94 -10.15
CA THR A 307 -6.55 6.76 -10.75
C THR A 307 -5.58 5.91 -11.57
N LYS A 308 -5.84 4.60 -11.63
CA LYS A 308 -5.22 3.66 -12.57
C LYS A 308 -6.06 3.57 -13.84
N MET A 309 -5.42 3.31 -14.97
CA MET A 309 -6.09 3.07 -16.26
C MET A 309 -6.06 1.60 -16.69
N ILE A 310 -5.20 0.79 -16.06
CA ILE A 310 -4.95 -0.61 -16.41
C ILE A 310 -5.16 -1.50 -15.19
N GLY A 311 -5.72 -2.69 -15.42
CA GLY A 311 -5.94 -3.70 -14.38
C GLY A 311 -4.66 -4.44 -14.02
N SER A 312 -4.60 -5.09 -12.85
CA SER A 312 -3.57 -6.11 -12.62
C SER A 312 -3.88 -7.35 -13.46
N PRO A 313 -2.88 -8.20 -13.80
CA PRO A 313 -3.14 -9.45 -14.52
C PRO A 313 -4.26 -10.30 -13.90
N ASP A 314 -4.26 -10.42 -12.57
CA ASP A 314 -5.28 -11.17 -11.83
C ASP A 314 -6.67 -10.54 -11.99
N ALA A 315 -6.76 -9.21 -12.04
CA ALA A 315 -8.01 -8.51 -12.33
C ALA A 315 -8.45 -8.69 -13.78
N MET A 316 -7.51 -8.72 -14.74
CA MET A 316 -7.81 -9.01 -16.14
C MET A 316 -8.40 -10.42 -16.27
N GLU A 317 -7.77 -11.43 -15.66
CA GLU A 317 -8.23 -12.82 -15.66
C GLU A 317 -9.63 -12.97 -15.05
N LYS A 318 -9.83 -12.39 -13.86
CA LYS A 318 -11.15 -12.40 -13.18
C LYS A 318 -12.23 -11.75 -14.03
N THR A 319 -11.90 -10.62 -14.66
CA THR A 319 -12.85 -9.88 -15.50
C THR A 319 -13.17 -10.64 -16.79
N ALA A 320 -12.16 -11.19 -17.46
CA ALA A 320 -12.33 -12.01 -18.67
C ALA A 320 -13.14 -13.28 -18.37
N ALA A 321 -12.90 -13.93 -17.23
CA ALA A 321 -13.71 -15.07 -16.78
C ALA A 321 -15.19 -14.70 -16.60
N ALA A 322 -15.47 -13.53 -16.00
CA ALA A 322 -16.84 -13.04 -15.87
C ALA A 322 -17.50 -12.74 -17.22
N VAL A 323 -16.77 -12.15 -18.18
CA VAL A 323 -17.26 -11.90 -19.55
C VAL A 323 -17.60 -13.22 -20.24
N ALA A 324 -16.66 -14.16 -20.24
CA ALA A 324 -16.85 -15.43 -20.91
C ALA A 324 -17.78 -16.41 -20.17
N ALA A 325 -18.21 -16.11 -18.94
CA ALA A 325 -19.34 -16.79 -18.30
C ALA A 325 -20.69 -16.34 -18.88
N THR A 326 -20.80 -15.06 -19.26
CA THR A 326 -22.00 -14.52 -19.93
C THR A 326 -21.98 -14.69 -21.45
N MET A 327 -20.79 -14.80 -22.04
CA MET A 327 -20.56 -14.86 -23.49
C MET A 327 -19.54 -15.95 -23.84
N PRO A 328 -19.89 -17.25 -23.72
CA PRO A 328 -18.93 -18.35 -23.81
C PRO A 328 -18.31 -18.55 -25.21
N ALA A 329 -18.95 -18.05 -26.27
CA ALA A 329 -18.44 -18.12 -27.64
C ALA A 329 -17.68 -16.86 -28.09
N ALA A 330 -17.63 -15.82 -27.25
CA ALA A 330 -17.05 -14.56 -27.66
C ALA A 330 -15.52 -14.60 -27.60
N THR A 331 -14.89 -13.99 -28.61
CA THR A 331 -13.44 -13.86 -28.72
C THR A 331 -12.99 -12.47 -28.26
N PHE A 332 -11.68 -12.25 -28.18
CA PHE A 332 -11.12 -10.94 -27.84
C PHE A 332 -11.41 -9.85 -28.90
N ASP A 333 -11.74 -10.25 -30.13
CA ASP A 333 -12.12 -9.35 -31.23
C ASP A 333 -13.62 -9.02 -31.25
N ASP A 334 -14.44 -9.68 -30.44
CA ASP A 334 -15.87 -9.40 -30.35
C ASP A 334 -16.10 -8.02 -29.68
N PRO A 335 -16.68 -7.03 -30.39
CA PRO A 335 -16.94 -5.71 -29.82
C PRO A 335 -17.83 -5.74 -28.58
N ALA A 336 -18.78 -6.69 -28.49
CA ALA A 336 -19.66 -6.83 -27.36
C ALA A 336 -18.93 -7.41 -26.14
N ALA A 337 -17.98 -8.33 -26.35
CA ALA A 337 -17.13 -8.85 -25.27
C ALA A 337 -16.17 -7.77 -24.74
N LEU A 338 -15.56 -6.98 -25.63
CA LEU A 338 -14.73 -5.85 -25.24
C LEU A 338 -15.54 -4.81 -24.46
N ALA A 339 -16.77 -4.50 -24.89
CA ALA A 339 -17.66 -3.60 -24.17
C ALA A 339 -18.01 -4.14 -22.78
N ALA A 340 -18.35 -5.43 -22.67
CA ALA A 340 -18.64 -6.08 -21.39
C ALA A 340 -17.42 -6.11 -20.45
N PHE A 341 -16.22 -6.32 -21.00
CA PHE A 341 -14.96 -6.27 -20.26
C PHE A 341 -14.68 -4.87 -19.73
N ASN A 342 -14.84 -3.84 -20.57
CA ASN A 342 -14.64 -2.44 -20.19
C ASN A 342 -15.67 -1.94 -19.18
N ALA A 343 -16.91 -2.42 -19.24
CA ALA A 343 -17.97 -2.03 -18.31
C ALA A 343 -17.73 -2.52 -16.85
N LYS A 344 -16.88 -3.53 -16.66
CA LYS A 344 -16.57 -4.12 -15.35
C LYS A 344 -15.34 -3.50 -14.68
N HIS A 345 -14.77 -2.44 -15.24
CA HIS A 345 -13.61 -1.75 -14.66
C HIS A 345 -14.01 -0.83 -13.49
N GLU A 346 -13.28 -0.90 -12.38
CA GLU A 346 -13.63 -0.29 -11.09
C GLU A 346 -12.58 0.78 -10.68
N PRO A 347 -12.95 2.03 -10.32
CA PRO A 347 -14.11 2.83 -10.76
C PRO A 347 -13.92 3.31 -12.21
N PRO A 348 -14.97 3.87 -12.87
CA PRO A 348 -14.91 4.18 -14.29
C PRO A 348 -13.80 5.19 -14.55
N VAL A 349 -12.76 4.74 -15.27
CA VAL A 349 -11.89 5.64 -16.00
C VAL A 349 -12.83 6.47 -16.87
N GLU A 350 -12.84 7.78 -16.71
CA GLU A 350 -13.47 8.67 -17.69
C GLU A 350 -13.00 8.17 -19.07
N ARG A 351 -13.91 7.89 -20.02
CA ARG A 351 -13.51 7.28 -21.31
C ARG A 351 -12.27 8.00 -21.82
N PHE A 352 -11.22 7.27 -22.19
CA PHE A 352 -9.90 7.87 -22.43
C PHE A 352 -9.96 9.05 -23.43
N GLY A 353 -10.83 8.99 -24.45
CA GLY A 353 -11.13 10.12 -25.32
C GLY A 353 -11.76 11.34 -24.63
N LEU A 354 -12.66 11.18 -23.66
CA LEU A 354 -13.22 12.28 -22.85
C LEU A 354 -12.13 13.00 -22.04
N LEU A 355 -11.16 12.25 -21.52
CA LEU A 355 -10.01 12.83 -20.84
C LEU A 355 -9.20 13.72 -21.81
N CYS A 356 -8.95 13.23 -23.02
CA CYS A 356 -8.25 13.97 -24.06
C CYS A 356 -9.03 15.22 -24.50
N GLN A 357 -10.37 15.14 -24.58
CA GLN A 357 -11.25 16.26 -24.94
C GLN A 357 -11.17 17.43 -23.97
N ARG A 358 -10.70 17.23 -22.72
CA ARG A 358 -10.45 18.33 -21.79
C ARG A 358 -9.49 19.37 -22.37
N CYS A 359 -8.56 18.96 -23.22
CA CYS A 359 -7.62 19.86 -23.88
C CYS A 359 -7.84 19.94 -25.40
N HIS A 360 -8.14 18.81 -26.04
CA HIS A 360 -8.24 18.67 -27.50
C HIS A 360 -9.66 18.87 -28.07
N ASN A 361 -10.48 19.74 -27.47
CA ASN A 361 -11.82 20.03 -27.98
C ASN A 361 -11.78 21.06 -29.11
N ALA A 362 -12.47 20.75 -30.22
CA ALA A 362 -12.59 21.60 -31.40
C ALA A 362 -13.15 23.01 -31.16
N THR A 363 -13.75 23.30 -30.00
CA THR A 363 -14.25 24.65 -29.64
C THR A 363 -13.33 25.45 -28.73
N ARG A 364 -12.27 24.86 -28.16
CA ARG A 364 -11.28 25.62 -27.37
C ARG A 364 -10.24 26.26 -28.28
N GLY A 365 -10.07 27.57 -28.15
CA GLY A 365 -8.95 28.32 -28.75
C GLY A 365 -7.67 28.11 -27.95
N VAL A 366 -7.15 26.88 -27.92
CA VAL A 366 -5.89 26.59 -27.23
C VAL A 366 -4.74 26.99 -28.16
N GLY A 367 -3.81 27.83 -27.68
CA GLY A 367 -2.79 28.49 -28.53
C GLY A 367 -1.90 27.54 -29.35
N HIS A 368 -1.71 26.29 -28.92
CA HIS A 368 -0.95 25.28 -29.69
C HIS A 368 -1.67 24.78 -30.96
N ARG A 369 -2.99 24.95 -31.07
CA ARG A 369 -3.76 24.53 -32.25
C ARG A 369 -3.37 25.29 -33.52
N MET A 370 -2.85 26.51 -33.35
CA MET A 370 -2.31 27.33 -34.44
C MET A 370 -1.08 26.69 -35.11
N PHE A 371 -0.33 25.86 -34.37
CA PHE A 371 0.89 25.22 -34.84
C PHE A 371 0.70 23.72 -35.16
N PHE A 372 -0.34 23.09 -34.59
CA PHE A 372 -0.55 21.63 -34.65
C PHE A 372 -2.00 21.24 -34.99
N GLY A 373 -2.72 22.06 -35.77
CA GLY A 373 -4.17 21.93 -35.99
C GLY A 373 -4.66 20.53 -36.38
N ASP A 374 -3.95 19.82 -37.25
CA ASP A 374 -4.33 18.46 -37.68
C ASP A 374 -4.04 17.39 -36.60
N LEU A 375 -2.96 17.58 -35.83
CA LEU A 375 -2.59 16.68 -34.73
C LEU A 375 -3.58 16.80 -33.56
N ASP A 376 -4.04 18.02 -33.27
CA ASP A 376 -5.01 18.29 -32.22
C ASP A 376 -6.39 17.69 -32.54
N GLN A 377 -6.83 17.80 -33.81
CA GLN A 377 -8.09 17.22 -34.28
C GLN A 377 -8.13 15.68 -34.18
N GLN A 378 -6.99 15.02 -34.39
CA GLN A 378 -6.88 13.57 -34.34
C GLN A 378 -6.47 13.02 -32.97
N ALA A 379 -6.07 13.87 -32.01
CA ALA A 379 -5.52 13.44 -30.73
C ALA A 379 -6.50 12.57 -29.92
N VAL A 380 -7.77 12.97 -29.86
CA VAL A 380 -8.83 12.21 -29.17
C VAL A 380 -8.99 10.81 -29.79
N HIS A 381 -9.05 10.75 -31.13
CA HIS A 381 -9.17 9.47 -31.85
C HIS A 381 -7.98 8.56 -31.62
N ARG A 382 -6.75 9.10 -31.70
CA ARG A 382 -5.52 8.33 -31.40
C ARG A 382 -5.50 7.83 -29.96
N GLY A 383 -6.00 8.63 -29.01
CA GLY A 383 -6.15 8.21 -27.63
C GLY A 383 -7.12 7.03 -27.49
N ASP A 384 -8.30 7.11 -28.12
CA ASP A 384 -9.27 6.01 -28.12
C ASP A 384 -8.73 4.74 -28.80
N GLU A 385 -7.93 4.89 -29.86
CA GLU A 385 -7.23 3.79 -30.53
C GLU A 385 -6.23 3.09 -29.59
N ILE A 386 -5.37 3.86 -28.92
CA ILE A 386 -4.42 3.35 -27.92
C ILE A 386 -5.15 2.59 -26.81
N TYR A 387 -6.19 3.21 -26.25
CA TYR A 387 -7.00 2.59 -25.21
C TYR A 387 -7.59 1.27 -25.71
N SER A 388 -8.20 1.25 -26.89
CA SER A 388 -8.78 0.04 -27.48
C SER A 388 -7.74 -1.07 -27.71
N LEU A 389 -6.55 -0.74 -28.20
CA LEU A 389 -5.45 -1.69 -28.40
C LEU A 389 -5.03 -2.35 -27.08
N VAL A 390 -4.82 -1.56 -26.02
CA VAL A 390 -4.42 -2.07 -24.71
C VAL A 390 -5.55 -2.91 -24.09
N ARG A 391 -6.79 -2.41 -24.08
CA ARG A 391 -7.93 -3.14 -23.49
C ARG A 391 -8.23 -4.45 -24.19
N ARG A 392 -8.09 -4.53 -25.52
CA ARG A 392 -8.21 -5.80 -26.25
C ARG A 392 -7.12 -6.79 -25.87
N SER A 393 -5.88 -6.31 -25.71
CA SER A 393 -4.76 -7.14 -25.26
C SER A 393 -5.00 -7.69 -23.86
N GLU A 394 -5.54 -6.89 -22.93
CA GLU A 394 -5.92 -7.35 -21.60
C GLU A 394 -7.01 -8.44 -21.63
N LEU A 395 -8.07 -8.23 -22.44
CA LEU A 395 -9.12 -9.24 -22.61
C LEU A 395 -8.54 -10.53 -23.21
N ARG A 396 -7.69 -10.42 -24.23
CA ARG A 396 -7.02 -11.56 -24.85
C ARG A 396 -6.15 -12.33 -23.86
N TYR A 397 -5.34 -11.63 -23.06
CA TYR A 397 -4.56 -12.25 -21.99
C TYR A 397 -5.48 -13.01 -21.03
N GLY A 398 -6.53 -12.37 -20.53
CA GLY A 398 -7.45 -12.99 -19.57
C GLY A 398 -8.18 -14.22 -20.12
N LEU A 399 -8.60 -14.20 -21.39
CA LEU A 399 -9.22 -15.36 -22.05
C LEU A 399 -8.22 -16.50 -22.27
N THR A 400 -6.98 -16.18 -22.69
CA THR A 400 -5.90 -17.16 -22.88
C THR A 400 -5.53 -17.82 -21.55
N ALA A 401 -5.30 -17.01 -20.51
CA ALA A 401 -4.97 -17.47 -19.16
C ALA A 401 -6.06 -18.38 -18.59
N ARG A 402 -7.33 -17.99 -18.73
CA ARG A 402 -8.48 -18.82 -18.36
C ARG A 402 -8.41 -20.17 -19.06
N ARG A 403 -8.20 -20.19 -20.38
CA ARG A 403 -8.16 -21.40 -21.19
C ARG A 403 -7.04 -22.36 -20.75
N VAL A 404 -5.84 -21.82 -20.49
CA VAL A 404 -4.71 -22.60 -19.94
C VAL A 404 -5.09 -23.20 -18.58
N ASN A 405 -5.62 -22.37 -17.67
CA ASN A 405 -6.01 -22.79 -16.32
C ASN A 405 -7.10 -23.87 -16.33
N GLU A 406 -8.09 -23.77 -17.20
CA GLU A 406 -9.16 -24.78 -17.36
C GLU A 406 -8.62 -26.12 -17.86
N LEU A 407 -7.78 -26.09 -18.90
CA LEU A 407 -7.24 -27.31 -19.50
C LEU A 407 -6.20 -27.99 -18.59
N GLN A 408 -5.45 -27.21 -17.80
CA GLN A 408 -4.46 -27.72 -16.84
C GLN A 408 -5.11 -28.45 -15.65
N ARG A 409 -6.35 -28.11 -15.28
CA ARG A 409 -7.14 -28.88 -14.29
C ARG A 409 -7.61 -30.23 -14.82
N GLY A 410 -7.52 -30.44 -16.14
CA GLY A 410 -7.84 -31.71 -16.79
C GLY A 410 -6.67 -32.69 -16.81
N VAL A 411 -6.69 -33.58 -17.81
CA VAL A 411 -5.67 -34.64 -18.00
C VAL A 411 -4.47 -34.13 -18.83
N LEU A 412 -4.50 -32.90 -19.33
CA LEU A 412 -3.46 -32.35 -20.20
C LEU A 412 -2.29 -31.78 -19.39
N LEU A 413 -1.07 -32.20 -19.76
CA LEU A 413 0.17 -31.60 -19.25
C LEU A 413 0.51 -30.35 -20.06
N LEU A 414 0.42 -29.18 -19.42
CA LEU A 414 0.57 -27.86 -20.05
C LEU A 414 1.74 -27.03 -19.50
N LYS A 415 2.87 -27.68 -19.18
CA LYS A 415 4.03 -27.00 -18.59
C LYS A 415 4.60 -25.91 -19.50
N ASP A 416 4.69 -26.18 -20.80
CA ASP A 416 5.24 -25.24 -21.77
C ASP A 416 4.29 -24.05 -21.98
N GLU A 417 2.98 -24.30 -22.06
CA GLU A 417 1.96 -23.26 -22.18
C GLU A 417 1.86 -22.38 -20.94
N ALA A 418 2.03 -22.95 -19.74
CA ALA A 418 2.10 -22.17 -18.51
C ALA A 418 3.33 -21.23 -18.52
N MET A 419 4.47 -21.69 -19.03
CA MET A 419 5.66 -20.84 -19.17
C MET A 419 5.47 -19.74 -20.22
N MET A 420 4.90 -20.08 -21.38
CA MET A 420 4.54 -19.09 -22.41
C MET A 420 3.51 -18.07 -21.89
N LEU A 421 2.61 -18.49 -21.00
CA LEU A 421 1.63 -17.60 -20.38
C LEU A 421 2.29 -16.58 -19.45
N GLU A 422 3.33 -16.94 -18.70
CA GLU A 422 4.09 -15.99 -17.88
C GLU A 422 4.86 -14.96 -18.73
N GLU A 423 5.38 -15.37 -19.89
CA GLU A 423 5.94 -14.44 -20.87
C GLU A 423 4.84 -13.49 -21.39
N LEU A 424 3.69 -14.04 -21.78
CA LEU A 424 2.54 -13.26 -22.23
C LEU A 424 2.03 -12.27 -21.16
N ARG A 425 2.05 -12.69 -19.89
CA ARG A 425 1.74 -11.85 -18.72
C ARG A 425 2.70 -10.67 -18.63
N THR A 426 3.99 -10.91 -18.82
CA THR A 426 5.01 -9.86 -18.82
C THR A 426 4.79 -8.87 -19.96
N MET A 427 4.44 -9.38 -21.15
CA MET A 427 4.16 -8.55 -22.33
C MET A 427 2.94 -7.63 -22.12
N VAL A 428 1.81 -8.16 -21.60
CA VAL A 428 0.62 -7.32 -21.36
C VAL A 428 0.85 -6.28 -20.28
N VAL A 429 1.63 -6.60 -19.24
CA VAL A 429 2.03 -5.62 -18.21
C VAL A 429 2.89 -4.52 -18.82
N GLY A 430 3.79 -4.87 -19.75
CA GLY A 430 4.64 -3.92 -20.46
C GLY A 430 3.89 -2.93 -21.36
N LEU A 431 2.68 -3.26 -21.83
CA LEU A 431 1.85 -2.33 -22.59
C LEU A 431 1.41 -1.12 -21.76
N GLY A 432 1.34 -1.27 -20.42
CA GLY A 432 0.84 -0.21 -19.56
C GLY A 432 1.74 1.01 -19.46
N PRO A 433 3.04 0.86 -19.20
CA PRO A 433 3.97 1.97 -19.34
C PRO A 433 4.09 2.47 -20.77
N LEU A 434 4.09 1.55 -21.75
CA LEU A 434 4.28 1.90 -23.17
C LEU A 434 3.21 2.87 -23.69
N GLN A 435 1.97 2.80 -23.20
CA GLN A 435 0.90 3.72 -23.61
C GLN A 435 1.24 5.21 -23.37
N HIS A 436 2.17 5.49 -22.45
CA HIS A 436 2.59 6.86 -22.12
C HIS A 436 3.43 7.53 -23.22
N THR A 437 3.89 6.79 -24.24
CA THR A 437 4.49 7.39 -25.44
C THR A 437 3.46 8.17 -26.26
N LEU A 438 2.17 7.86 -26.09
CA LEU A 438 1.07 8.38 -26.90
C LEU A 438 1.28 8.18 -28.42
N ASP A 439 1.97 7.10 -28.78
CA ASP A 439 2.29 6.72 -30.15
C ASP A 439 1.56 5.41 -30.53
N PRO A 440 0.45 5.49 -31.28
CA PRO A 440 -0.32 4.31 -31.70
C PRO A 440 0.51 3.31 -32.50
N LYS A 441 1.51 3.75 -33.27
CA LYS A 441 2.35 2.86 -34.08
C LYS A 441 3.22 1.99 -33.18
N LYS A 442 3.94 2.62 -32.26
CA LYS A 442 4.82 1.92 -31.31
C LYS A 442 4.05 0.95 -30.43
N ILE A 443 2.86 1.34 -29.99
CA ILE A 443 1.97 0.48 -29.20
C ILE A 443 1.42 -0.66 -30.05
N GLY A 444 1.02 -0.39 -31.30
CA GLY A 444 0.55 -1.38 -32.25
C GLY A 444 1.60 -2.45 -32.58
N GLU A 445 2.87 -2.08 -32.72
CA GLU A 445 3.98 -3.04 -32.91
C GLU A 445 4.13 -3.99 -31.70
N ALA A 446 4.05 -3.46 -30.47
CA ALA A 446 4.10 -4.28 -29.26
C ALA A 446 2.87 -5.19 -29.11
N VAL A 447 1.67 -4.69 -29.45
CA VAL A 447 0.44 -5.48 -29.47
C VAL A 447 0.52 -6.59 -30.52
N ALA A 448 1.06 -6.33 -31.71
CA ALA A 448 1.24 -7.36 -32.73
C ALA A 448 2.17 -8.49 -32.27
N ALA A 449 3.26 -8.16 -31.55
CA ALA A 449 4.13 -9.17 -30.95
C ALA A 449 3.41 -9.96 -29.85
N PHE A 450 2.66 -9.29 -28.98
CA PHE A 450 1.82 -9.92 -27.95
C PHE A 450 0.78 -10.87 -28.57
N ASP A 451 0.12 -10.43 -29.64
CA ASP A 451 -0.90 -11.19 -30.35
C ASP A 451 -0.33 -12.43 -31.04
N ALA A 452 0.89 -12.34 -31.56
CA ALA A 452 1.62 -13.48 -32.10
C ALA A 452 1.95 -14.51 -31.00
N GLN A 453 2.40 -14.06 -29.83
CA GLN A 453 2.69 -14.96 -28.70
C GLN A 453 1.42 -15.65 -28.18
N ALA A 454 0.32 -14.91 -28.00
CA ALA A 454 -0.96 -15.49 -27.60
C ALA A 454 -1.47 -16.52 -28.62
N ALA A 455 -1.32 -16.25 -29.92
CA ALA A 455 -1.71 -17.18 -30.98
C ALA A 455 -0.89 -18.49 -30.94
N GLN A 456 0.39 -18.44 -30.58
CA GLN A 456 1.20 -19.64 -30.41
C GLN A 456 0.69 -20.52 -29.27
N ILE A 457 0.30 -19.91 -28.14
CA ILE A 457 -0.32 -20.63 -27.01
C ILE A 457 -1.62 -21.29 -27.47
N ASP A 458 -2.51 -20.53 -28.12
CA ASP A 458 -3.79 -21.04 -28.61
C ASP A 458 -3.61 -22.22 -29.58
N GLN A 459 -2.68 -22.10 -30.54
CA GLN A 459 -2.36 -23.17 -31.48
C GLN A 459 -1.83 -24.42 -30.78
N SER A 460 -0.97 -24.25 -29.76
CA SER A 460 -0.45 -25.37 -28.98
C SER A 460 -1.58 -26.08 -28.22
N LEU A 461 -2.44 -25.32 -27.54
CA LEU A 461 -3.60 -25.85 -26.83
C LEU A 461 -4.56 -26.59 -27.78
N ASP A 462 -4.88 -26.02 -28.94
CA ASP A 462 -5.73 -26.66 -29.94
C ASP A 462 -5.16 -27.98 -30.43
N SER A 463 -3.84 -28.03 -30.68
CA SER A 463 -3.16 -29.25 -31.11
C SER A 463 -3.25 -30.36 -30.04
N LYS A 464 -3.05 -30.01 -28.76
CA LYS A 464 -3.11 -30.94 -27.62
C LYS A 464 -4.54 -31.42 -27.35
N VAL A 465 -5.52 -30.53 -27.41
CA VAL A 465 -6.94 -30.89 -27.27
C VAL A 465 -7.39 -31.81 -28.40
N LYS A 466 -6.99 -31.52 -29.65
CA LYS A 466 -7.30 -32.37 -30.81
C LYS A 466 -6.65 -33.75 -30.66
N ALA A 467 -5.38 -33.82 -30.25
CA ALA A 467 -4.69 -35.08 -30.01
C ALA A 467 -5.35 -35.90 -28.90
N LEU A 468 -5.79 -35.25 -27.81
CA LEU A 468 -6.51 -35.92 -26.73
C LEU A 468 -7.86 -36.47 -27.20
N ARG A 469 -8.64 -35.68 -27.96
CA ARG A 469 -9.88 -36.17 -28.59
C ARG A 469 -9.62 -37.39 -29.46
N LEU A 470 -8.59 -37.35 -30.31
CA LEU A 470 -8.23 -38.48 -31.16
C LEU A 470 -7.90 -39.75 -30.34
N ARG A 471 -7.16 -39.61 -29.23
CA ARG A 471 -6.89 -40.72 -28.31
C ARG A 471 -8.17 -41.29 -27.71
N TYR A 472 -9.12 -40.45 -27.28
CA TYR A 472 -10.41 -40.93 -26.78
C TYR A 472 -11.21 -41.68 -27.86
N TRP A 473 -11.24 -41.17 -29.08
CA TRP A 473 -11.88 -41.87 -30.21
C TRP A 473 -11.21 -43.22 -30.50
N ALA A 474 -9.89 -43.33 -30.38
CA ALA A 474 -9.16 -44.59 -30.56
C ALA A 474 -9.44 -45.63 -29.46
N LEU A 475 -9.88 -45.21 -28.25
CA LEU A 475 -10.27 -46.13 -27.19
C LEU A 475 -11.61 -46.82 -27.46
N ILE A 476 -12.51 -46.21 -28.23
CA ILE A 476 -13.84 -46.78 -28.54
C ILE A 476 -13.72 -48.17 -29.22
N PRO A 477 -12.98 -48.35 -30.33
CA PRO A 477 -12.84 -49.67 -30.95
C PRO A 477 -12.08 -50.65 -30.06
N MET A 478 -11.13 -50.18 -29.25
CA MET A 478 -10.42 -51.02 -28.28
C MET A 478 -11.38 -51.58 -27.22
N TRP A 479 -12.24 -50.74 -26.64
CA TRP A 479 -13.26 -51.18 -25.68
C TRP A 479 -14.32 -52.06 -26.32
N ALA A 480 -14.71 -51.79 -27.58
CA ALA A 480 -15.61 -52.67 -28.32
C ALA A 480 -14.99 -54.08 -28.51
N PHE A 481 -13.70 -54.15 -28.87
CA PHE A 481 -12.98 -55.41 -28.96
C PHE A 481 -12.93 -56.14 -27.61
N VAL A 482 -12.60 -55.43 -26.52
CA VAL A 482 -12.59 -56.01 -25.17
C VAL A 482 -13.96 -56.55 -24.78
N ALA A 483 -15.05 -55.81 -25.05
CA ALA A 483 -16.41 -56.25 -24.75
C ALA A 483 -16.80 -57.51 -25.53
N VAL A 484 -16.46 -57.57 -26.83
CA VAL A 484 -16.69 -58.75 -27.67
C VAL A 484 -15.88 -59.95 -27.17
N PHE A 485 -14.60 -59.73 -26.84
CA PHE A 485 -13.72 -60.78 -26.33
C PHE A 485 -14.20 -61.34 -24.98
N VAL A 486 -14.57 -60.48 -24.05
CA VAL A 486 -15.16 -60.88 -22.76
C VAL A 486 -16.47 -61.63 -22.97
N GLY A 487 -17.34 -61.17 -23.88
CA GLY A 487 -18.57 -61.87 -24.23
C GLY A 487 -18.32 -63.26 -24.80
N ALA A 488 -17.32 -63.42 -25.66
CA ALA A 488 -16.93 -64.72 -26.22
C ALA A 488 -16.41 -65.67 -25.14
N LEU A 489 -15.53 -65.18 -24.25
CA LEU A 489 -15.02 -65.97 -23.12
C LEU A 489 -16.14 -66.38 -22.16
N TRP A 490 -17.08 -65.48 -21.85
CA TRP A 490 -18.24 -65.75 -21.03
C TRP A 490 -19.13 -66.84 -21.64
N THR A 491 -19.39 -66.74 -22.94
CA THR A 491 -20.19 -67.73 -23.69
C THR A 491 -19.52 -69.11 -23.62
N LYS A 492 -18.20 -69.18 -23.85
CA LYS A 492 -17.42 -70.42 -23.73
C LYS A 492 -17.43 -70.97 -22.31
N TYR A 493 -17.32 -70.11 -21.29
CA TYR A 493 -17.43 -70.51 -19.89
C TYR A 493 -18.80 -71.14 -19.57
N GLN A 494 -19.91 -70.55 -20.04
CA GLN A 494 -21.24 -71.12 -19.84
C GLN A 494 -21.41 -72.48 -20.53
N GLN A 495 -20.86 -72.64 -21.74
CA GLN A 495 -20.86 -73.93 -22.45
C GLN A 495 -20.11 -75.02 -21.67
N LEU A 496 -18.90 -74.70 -21.16
CA LEU A 496 -18.11 -75.63 -20.35
C LEU A 496 -18.80 -75.98 -19.03
N LYS A 497 -19.40 -74.99 -18.36
CA LYS A 497 -20.19 -75.20 -17.14
C LYS A 497 -21.36 -76.15 -17.38
N ALA A 498 -22.11 -75.98 -18.47
CA ALA A 498 -23.20 -76.88 -18.84
C ALA A 498 -22.70 -78.30 -19.13
N ALA A 499 -21.58 -78.45 -19.84
CA ALA A 499 -20.98 -79.76 -20.12
C ALA A 499 -20.48 -80.48 -18.86
N MET A 500 -19.93 -79.77 -17.87
CA MET A 500 -19.50 -80.36 -16.60
C MET A 500 -20.66 -80.81 -15.70
N VAL A 501 -21.84 -80.19 -15.81
CA VAL A 501 -23.05 -80.62 -15.07
C VAL A 501 -23.62 -81.94 -15.64
N ILE A 502 -23.34 -82.28 -16.90
CA ILE A 502 -23.81 -83.53 -17.55
C ILE A 502 -22.92 -84.74 -17.17
N HIS A 503 -21.79 -84.53 -16.47
CA HIS A 503 -20.89 -85.60 -16.01
C HIS A 503 -20.78 -85.66 -14.47
N ALA A 504 -21.88 -85.42 -13.75
CA ALA A 504 -21.98 -85.92 -12.39
C ALA A 504 -22.04 -87.47 -12.43
N PRO A 505 -21.11 -88.20 -11.79
CA PRO A 505 -21.06 -89.65 -11.86
C PRO A 505 -22.29 -90.25 -11.18
N SER A 506 -22.86 -91.28 -11.82
CA SER A 506 -23.93 -92.11 -11.27
C SER A 506 -23.43 -92.83 -10.01
N GLU A 507 -23.94 -92.45 -8.84
CA GLU A 507 -23.89 -93.33 -7.67
C GLU A 507 -24.93 -94.45 -7.83
N HIS A 508 -24.43 -95.68 -7.81
CA HIS A 508 -25.20 -96.92 -7.70
C HIS A 508 -26.06 -96.94 -6.42
N GLY A 509 -27.25 -97.58 -6.48
CA GLY A 509 -27.88 -98.10 -5.27
C GLY A 509 -29.38 -98.39 -5.34
N ARG A 510 -29.79 -99.47 -6.04
CA ARG A 510 -30.57 -100.59 -5.48
C ARG A 510 -30.81 -101.68 -6.52
#